data_AF-A0A2V2DUM8-F1
#
_entry.id   AF-A0A2V2DUM8-F1
#
_cell.length_a   1.000
_cell.length_b   1.000
_cell.length_c   1.000
_cell.angle_alpha   90.00
_cell.angle_beta   90.00
_cell.angle_gamma   90.00
#
_symmetry.space_group_name_H-M   'P 1'
#
loop_
_entity.id
_entity.type
_entity.pdbx_description
1 polymer ?
#
loop_
_entity_poly.entity_id
_entity_poly.type
_entity_poly.pdbx_seq_one_letter_code
_entity_poly.pdbx_strand_id
1 'polypeptide(L)'
;MVEEIAHELLEAPVTVYNFEVADFHTYFVSGSAVLVHNSCGSKNFEKMGSQKGNALRDNRAQNSQFNSIVKEYGLSKSEAERLHREVSKQGFGRNEIINELISLFPDKEK
;
A
#
# COMPACT_ATOMS: atom_id res chain seq x y z
N MET A 1 -17.07 9.45 23.46
CA MET A 1 -17.44 8.09 23.04
C MET A 1 -18.96 8.02 23.06
N VAL A 2 -19.60 7.27 22.17
CA VAL A 2 -21.04 6.99 22.27
C VAL A 2 -21.19 5.79 23.20
N GLU A 3 -22.00 5.92 24.26
CA GLU A 3 -22.03 4.95 25.35
C GLU A 3 -23.28 4.05 25.31
N GLU A 4 -24.38 4.48 24.67
CA GLU A 4 -25.60 3.68 24.49
C GLU A 4 -26.30 4.03 23.16
N ILE A 5 -26.98 3.05 22.54
CA ILE A 5 -27.67 3.22 21.25
C ILE A 5 -29.08 2.64 21.34
N ALA A 6 -30.09 3.47 21.04
CA ALA A 6 -31.48 3.08 20.85
C ALA A 6 -31.88 3.32 19.38
N HIS A 7 -32.63 2.39 18.80
CA HIS A 7 -33.13 2.52 17.42
C HIS A 7 -34.66 2.43 17.42
N GLU A 8 -35.31 3.39 16.78
CA GLU A 8 -36.75 3.37 16.55
C GLU A 8 -37.05 3.02 15.08
N LEU A 9 -38.00 2.12 14.86
CA LEU A 9 -38.51 1.79 13.54
C LEU A 9 -39.69 2.71 13.22
N LEU A 10 -39.68 3.33 12.04
CA LEU A 10 -40.79 4.17 11.59
C LEU A 10 -41.89 3.28 10.98
N GLU A 11 -43.15 3.55 11.32
CA GLU A 11 -44.32 2.80 10.82
C GLU A 11 -44.63 3.10 9.34
N ALA A 12 -44.06 4.17 8.78
CA ALA A 12 -44.27 4.60 7.41
C ALA A 12 -42.98 5.21 6.80
N PRO A 13 -42.82 5.17 5.47
CA PRO A 13 -41.68 5.78 4.79
C PRO A 13 -41.72 7.31 4.89
N VAL A 14 -40.55 7.92 5.11
CA VAL A 14 -40.37 9.38 5.22
C VAL A 14 -39.44 9.86 4.11
N THR A 15 -39.75 11.00 3.52
CA THR A 15 -38.88 11.65 2.55
C THR A 15 -37.62 12.19 3.24
N VAL A 16 -36.46 11.74 2.78
CA VAL A 16 -35.15 12.23 3.25
C VAL A 16 -34.43 12.97 2.13
N TYR A 17 -33.61 13.94 2.50
CA TYR A 17 -32.86 14.79 1.56
C TYR A 17 -31.36 14.57 1.71
N ASN A 18 -30.65 14.67 0.60
CA ASN A 18 -29.20 14.65 0.53
C ASN A 18 -28.72 15.83 -0.31
N PHE A 19 -27.56 16.39 0.00
CA PHE A 19 -26.96 17.48 -0.78
C PHE A 19 -25.56 17.08 -1.22
N GLU A 20 -25.15 17.43 -2.44
CA GLU A 20 -23.82 17.11 -2.94
C GLU A 20 -22.76 18.05 -2.35
N VAL A 21 -21.62 17.49 -1.95
CA VAL A 21 -20.49 18.24 -1.37
C VAL A 21 -19.24 17.97 -2.19
N ALA A 22 -18.51 19.03 -2.54
CA ALA A 22 -17.26 18.96 -3.29
C ALA A 22 -16.11 18.31 -2.49
N ASP A 23 -15.13 17.78 -3.23
CA ASP A 23 -13.82 17.27 -2.78
C ASP A 23 -13.81 16.03 -1.87
N PHE A 24 -14.14 16.17 -0.59
CA PHE A 24 -13.94 15.11 0.39
C PHE A 24 -15.18 14.24 0.63
N HIS A 25 -16.32 14.62 0.05
CA HIS A 25 -17.62 13.95 0.24
C HIS A 25 -17.94 13.63 1.70
N THR A 26 -17.49 14.46 2.64
CA THR A 26 -17.65 14.26 4.09
C THR A 26 -18.12 15.58 4.70
N TYR A 27 -19.17 15.54 5.53
CA TYR A 27 -19.76 16.74 6.14
C TYR A 27 -20.31 16.45 7.53
N PHE A 28 -20.37 17.49 8.36
CA PHE A 28 -21.00 17.40 9.67
C PHE A 28 -22.52 17.58 9.56
N VAL A 29 -23.26 16.74 10.27
CA VAL A 29 -24.71 16.81 10.39
C VAL A 29 -25.10 17.14 11.82
N SER A 30 -26.07 18.05 11.96
CA SER A 30 -26.66 18.51 13.22
C SER A 30 -25.69 19.26 14.15
N GLY A 31 -26.24 19.85 15.23
CA GLY A 31 -25.45 20.47 16.30
C GLY A 31 -24.60 19.48 17.10
N SER A 32 -24.82 18.16 16.94
CA SER A 32 -24.06 17.10 17.59
C SER A 32 -22.77 16.73 16.85
N ALA A 33 -22.43 17.44 15.77
CA ALA A 33 -21.20 17.27 14.99
C ALA A 33 -20.94 15.81 14.56
N VAL A 34 -21.98 15.13 14.05
CA VAL A 34 -21.84 13.78 13.50
C VAL A 34 -21.20 13.88 12.12
N LEU A 35 -20.04 13.24 11.94
CA LEU A 35 -19.32 13.23 10.66
C LEU A 35 -19.90 12.14 9.74
N VAL A 36 -20.47 12.54 8.60
CA VAL A 36 -21.14 11.65 7.64
C VAL A 36 -20.38 11.65 6.30
N HIS A 37 -20.29 10.47 5.70
CA HIS A 37 -19.72 10.24 4.37
C HIS A 37 -20.86 10.20 3.35
N ASN A 38 -20.87 11.14 2.41
CA ASN A 38 -21.93 11.31 1.41
C ASN A 38 -21.85 10.32 0.23
N SER A 39 -20.67 9.75 0.03
CA SER A 39 -20.42 8.79 -1.04
C SER A 39 -19.50 7.71 -0.51
N CYS A 40 -20.06 6.51 -0.39
CA CYS A 40 -19.27 5.28 -0.39
C CYS A 40 -19.27 4.75 -1.83
N GLY A 41 -18.85 5.59 -2.77
CA GLY A 41 -18.55 5.12 -4.11
C GLY A 41 -17.42 4.11 -3.99
N SER A 42 -17.56 2.99 -4.70
CA SER A 42 -16.43 2.24 -5.24
C SER A 42 -15.58 3.22 -6.04
N LYS A 43 -14.82 4.08 -5.35
CA LYS A 43 -13.66 4.70 -5.93
C LYS A 43 -12.93 3.48 -6.39
N ASN A 44 -12.83 3.32 -7.71
CA ASN A 44 -11.75 2.56 -8.30
C ASN A 44 -10.57 2.93 -7.41
N PHE A 45 -10.13 1.99 -6.57
CA PHE A 45 -8.85 2.14 -5.94
C PHE A 45 -7.97 2.18 -7.17
N GLU A 46 -7.69 3.37 -7.70
CA GLU A 46 -6.53 3.58 -8.53
C GLU A 46 -5.47 2.93 -7.69
N LYS A 47 -5.02 1.76 -8.15
CA LYS A 47 -4.20 0.84 -7.36
C LYS A 47 -3.13 1.73 -6.77
N MET A 48 -3.12 1.84 -5.44
CA MET A 48 -2.24 2.76 -4.75
C MET A 48 -0.82 2.37 -5.16
N GLY A 49 -0.22 3.19 -6.04
CA GLY A 49 0.98 2.85 -6.80
C GLY A 49 0.70 2.04 -8.07
N SER A 50 0.96 2.65 -9.23
CA SER A 50 1.39 1.86 -10.38
C SER A 50 2.68 1.13 -9.99
N GLN A 51 2.81 -0.13 -10.41
CA GLN A 51 4.03 -0.91 -10.16
C GLN A 51 5.21 -0.13 -10.74
N LYS A 52 6.13 0.33 -9.89
CA LYS A 52 7.39 0.91 -10.36
C LYS A 52 8.27 -0.26 -10.77
N GLY A 53 8.58 -0.37 -12.06
CA GLY A 53 9.53 -1.35 -12.59
C GLY A 53 9.05 -2.82 -12.66
N ASN A 54 10.02 -3.72 -12.78
CA ASN A 54 9.84 -5.16 -13.02
C ASN A 54 9.73 -6.01 -11.74
N ALA A 55 9.65 -5.36 -10.57
CA ALA A 55 9.54 -6.04 -9.27
C ALA A 55 8.22 -6.83 -9.12
N LEU A 56 8.29 -7.93 -8.38
CA LEU A 56 7.14 -8.77 -8.05
C LEU A 56 6.10 -7.98 -7.24
N ARG A 57 4.81 -8.18 -7.53
CA ARG A 57 3.71 -7.47 -6.84
C ARG A 57 3.56 -7.85 -5.35
N ASP A 58 4.02 -9.05 -4.98
CA ASP A 58 3.93 -9.56 -3.60
C ASP A 58 5.25 -9.30 -2.85
N ASN A 59 5.17 -8.56 -1.73
CA ASN A 59 6.30 -8.28 -0.85
C ASN A 59 6.97 -9.56 -0.33
N ARG A 60 6.22 -10.64 -0.10
CA ARG A 60 6.77 -11.92 0.32
C ARG A 60 7.61 -12.54 -0.79
N ALA A 61 7.14 -12.44 -2.03
CA ALA A 61 7.86 -12.94 -3.20
C ALA A 61 9.13 -12.10 -3.47
N GLN A 62 9.07 -10.77 -3.31
CA GLN A 62 10.25 -9.90 -3.38
C GLN A 62 11.30 -10.27 -2.33
N ASN A 63 10.90 -10.43 -1.07
CA ASN A 63 11.82 -10.83 0.01
C ASN A 63 12.42 -12.22 -0.22
N SER A 64 11.63 -13.17 -0.72
CA SER A 64 12.10 -14.51 -1.08
C SER A 64 13.15 -14.44 -2.20
N GLN A 65 12.89 -13.65 -3.25
CA GLN A 65 13.83 -13.43 -4.34
C GLN A 65 15.14 -12.82 -3.82
N PHE A 66 15.07 -11.77 -3.01
CA PHE A 66 16.24 -11.13 -2.42
C PHE A 66 17.07 -12.11 -1.58
N ASN A 67 16.41 -12.86 -0.69
CA ASN A 67 17.08 -13.86 0.14
C ASN A 67 17.72 -14.98 -0.68
N SER A 68 17.10 -15.37 -1.80
CA SER A 68 17.69 -16.38 -2.70
C SER A 68 19.00 -15.88 -3.33
N ILE A 69 19.06 -14.61 -3.72
CA ILE A 69 20.27 -13.98 -4.29
C ILE A 69 21.36 -13.88 -3.22
N VAL A 70 21.03 -13.41 -2.02
CA VAL A 70 21.97 -13.34 -0.89
C VAL A 70 22.60 -14.70 -0.60
N LYS A 71 21.80 -15.77 -0.62
CA LYS A 71 22.30 -17.15 -0.41
C LYS A 71 23.14 -17.65 -1.58
N GLU A 72 22.71 -17.38 -2.81
CA GLU A 72 23.36 -17.87 -4.03
C GLU A 72 24.76 -17.27 -4.24
N TYR A 73 24.94 -16.00 -3.89
CA TYR A 73 26.18 -15.24 -4.02
C TYR A 73 26.99 -15.17 -2.70
N GLY A 74 26.50 -15.78 -1.62
CA GLY A 74 27.22 -15.87 -0.35
C GLY A 74 27.49 -14.51 0.30
N LEU A 75 26.50 -13.62 0.28
CA LEU A 75 26.62 -12.29 0.89
C LEU A 75 26.54 -12.41 2.42
N SER A 76 27.44 -11.71 3.09
CA SER A 76 27.36 -11.44 4.53
C SER A 76 26.19 -10.50 4.84
N LYS A 77 25.82 -10.40 6.13
CA LYS A 77 24.73 -9.54 6.57
C LYS A 77 24.93 -8.07 6.18
N SER A 78 26.15 -7.55 6.30
CA SER A 78 26.48 -6.16 5.93
C SER A 78 26.42 -5.93 4.43
N GLU A 79 26.88 -6.89 3.61
CA GLU A 79 26.78 -6.82 2.15
C GLU A 79 25.32 -6.88 1.69
N ALA A 80 24.52 -7.76 2.29
CA ALA A 80 23.09 -7.86 2.02
C ALA A 80 22.34 -6.57 2.41
N GLU A 81 22.64 -5.97 3.56
CA GLU A 81 22.06 -4.68 3.95
C GLU A 81 22.44 -3.56 2.99
N ARG A 82 23.68 -3.55 2.49
CA ARG A 82 24.15 -2.58 1.50
C ARG A 82 23.42 -2.73 0.17
N LEU A 83 23.31 -3.95 -0.34
CA LEU A 83 22.54 -4.24 -1.55
C LEU A 83 21.07 -3.87 -1.38
N HIS A 84 20.46 -4.21 -0.24
CA HIS A 84 19.05 -3.90 0.05
C HIS A 84 18.77 -2.40 0.02
N ARG A 85 19.69 -1.56 0.52
CA ARG A 85 19.55 -0.10 0.46
C ARG A 85 19.51 0.40 -0.98
N GLU A 86 20.39 -0.10 -1.84
CA GLU A 86 20.52 0.35 -3.23
C GLU A 86 19.30 -0.04 -4.07
N VAL A 87 18.83 -1.29 -3.93
CA VAL A 87 17.70 -1.81 -4.71
C VAL A 87 16.34 -1.39 -4.15
N SER A 88 16.30 -0.84 -2.93
CA SER A 88 15.04 -0.43 -2.29
C SER A 88 14.34 0.66 -3.11
N LYS A 89 13.01 0.51 -3.29
CA LYS A 89 12.15 1.47 -4.01
C LYS A 89 12.51 1.72 -5.50
N GLN A 90 13.46 0.97 -6.05
CA GLN A 90 13.79 1.01 -7.47
C GLN A 90 12.84 0.16 -8.32
N GLY A 91 12.27 -0.89 -7.71
CA GLY A 91 11.36 -1.78 -8.43
C GLY A 91 12.10 -2.77 -9.33
N PHE A 92 13.31 -3.16 -8.95
CA PHE A 92 14.14 -4.09 -9.70
C PHE A 92 13.62 -5.53 -9.63
N GLY A 93 13.60 -6.20 -10.78
CA GLY A 93 13.45 -7.64 -10.92
C GLY A 93 14.74 -8.39 -10.57
N ARG A 94 14.72 -9.71 -10.71
CA ARG A 94 15.84 -10.58 -10.29
C ARG A 94 17.17 -10.21 -10.96
N ASN A 95 17.16 -10.07 -12.29
CA ASN A 95 18.38 -9.81 -13.06
C ASN A 95 18.95 -8.42 -12.76
N GLU A 96 18.09 -7.44 -12.55
CA GLU A 96 18.50 -6.06 -12.20
C GLU A 96 19.20 -6.03 -10.83
N ILE A 97 18.67 -6.77 -9.84
CA ILE A 97 19.33 -6.91 -8.52
C ILE A 97 20.68 -7.61 -8.65
N ILE A 98 20.80 -8.61 -9.53
CA ILE A 98 22.07 -9.32 -9.76
C ILE A 98 23.11 -8.40 -10.42
N ASN A 99 22.70 -7.61 -11.41
CA ASN A 99 23.58 -6.63 -12.06
C ASN A 99 24.09 -5.59 -11.03
N GLU A 100 23.20 -5.10 -10.17
CA GLU A 100 23.58 -4.17 -9.11
C GLU A 100 24.52 -4.82 -8.09
N LEU A 101 24.28 -6.08 -7.73
CA LEU A 101 25.16 -6.87 -6.86
C LEU A 101 26.57 -6.98 -7.46
N ILE A 102 26.69 -7.37 -8.73
CA ILE A 102 27.99 -7.50 -9.40
C ILE A 102 28.68 -6.14 -9.51
N SER A 103 27.93 -5.06 -9.76
CA SER A 103 28.48 -3.70 -9.78
C SER A 103 29.00 -3.24 -8.41
N LEU A 104 28.35 -3.64 -7.32
CA LEU A 104 28.75 -3.27 -5.95
C LEU A 104 29.84 -4.18 -5.37
N PHE A 105 29.86 -5.44 -5.80
CA PHE A 105 30.73 -6.51 -5.31
C PHE A 105 31.25 -7.34 -6.50
N PRO A 106 32.19 -6.80 -7.29
CA PRO A 106 32.72 -7.50 -8.47
C PRO A 106 33.45 -8.80 -8.11
N ASP A 107 33.93 -8.92 -6.87
CA ASP A 107 34.52 -10.15 -6.32
C ASP A 107 33.52 -11.30 -6.09
N LYS A 108 32.21 -11.01 -6.19
CA LYS A 108 31.13 -12.00 -6.07
C LYS A 108 30.61 -12.49 -7.41
N GLU A 109 31.15 -12.00 -8.53
CA GLU A 109 30.84 -12.53 -9.85
C GLU A 109 31.25 -14.02 -9.90
N LYS A 110 30.32 -14.87 -10.35
CA LYS A 110 30.55 -16.32 -10.49
C LYS A 110 31.15 -16.65 -11.83
#